data_AF-A0A962JK53-F1
#
_entry.id   AF-A0A962JK53-F1
#
_cell.length_a   1.000
_cell.length_b   1.000
_cell.length_c   1.000
_cell.angle_alpha   90.00
_cell.angle_beta   90.00
_cell.angle_gamma   90.00
#
_symmetry.space_group_name_H-M   'P 1'
#
loop_
_entity.id
_entity.type
_entity.pdbx_description
1 polymer ?
#
loop_
_entity_poly.entity_id
_entity_poly.type
_entity_poly.pdbx_seq_one_letter_code
_entity_poly.pdbx_strand_id
1 'polypeptide(L)'
;MATDFDVITYANGPFLYDVFNGVASIFGNGNYTVAMATCMTAASIGIMISAVLQGRMVNLLWMLQAIFLYMLLVLPKVSVNIVDKTEIDAAYVSVGAFPSVRRVDNIPIGMALVASSVSTFSSWTVDSFETVFSLPDSMKYTANGPLFGQNLVRKMISYQPNDASLNSNLQEFWRNCVFYDIGLGFYSFNDLSQQNNIVSFLKSNTAMTRGFYQESEGVKSFTDCR
;
A
#
# COMPACT_ATOMS: atom_id res chain seq x y z
N MET A 1 32.02 2.11 -2.05
CA MET A 1 30.86 1.21 -1.84
C MET A 1 29.87 1.99 -1.00
N ALA A 2 28.92 2.68 -1.64
CA ALA A 2 27.88 3.38 -0.89
C ALA A 2 27.09 2.29 -0.13
N THR A 3 27.05 2.39 1.20
CA THR A 3 26.20 1.54 2.03
C THR A 3 24.76 2.00 1.79
N ASP A 4 24.17 1.53 0.70
CA ASP A 4 22.77 1.77 0.43
C ASP A 4 21.95 0.95 1.43
N PHE A 5 21.02 1.62 2.12
CA PHE A 5 20.13 0.97 3.09
C PHE A 5 18.83 0.57 2.41
N ASP A 6 18.49 -0.72 2.49
CA ASP A 6 17.26 -1.23 1.91
C ASP A 6 16.13 -1.21 2.94
N VAL A 7 15.00 -0.64 2.54
CA VAL A 7 13.76 -0.55 3.32
C VAL A 7 12.68 -1.31 2.58
N ILE A 8 12.25 -2.44 3.16
CA ILE A 8 11.26 -3.34 2.57
C ILE A 8 9.85 -2.84 2.92
N THR A 9 8.97 -2.77 1.92
CA THR A 9 7.56 -2.44 2.11
C THR A 9 6.64 -3.33 1.27
N TYR A 10 5.35 -3.31 1.59
CA TYR A 10 4.31 -4.08 0.93
C TYR A 10 3.16 -3.14 0.54
N ALA A 11 2.99 -2.90 -0.75
CA ALA A 11 1.88 -2.15 -1.36
C ALA A 11 1.79 -0.69 -0.90
N ASN A 12 2.93 -0.04 -0.63
CA ASN A 12 2.98 1.35 -0.19
C ASN A 12 4.27 2.10 -0.59
N GLY A 13 5.00 1.59 -1.59
CA GLY A 13 6.23 2.20 -2.12
C GLY A 13 6.12 3.70 -2.44
N PRO A 14 5.07 4.19 -3.13
CA PRO A 14 4.92 5.61 -3.46
C PRO A 14 4.76 6.51 -2.24
N PHE A 15 3.92 6.11 -1.27
CA PHE A 15 3.73 6.87 -0.04
C PHE A 15 5.02 6.94 0.77
N LEU A 16 5.73 5.81 0.89
CA LEU A 16 6.99 5.75 1.63
C LEU A 16 8.05 6.64 0.96
N TYR A 17 8.06 6.67 -0.38
CA TYR A 17 8.92 7.56 -1.16
C TYR A 17 8.63 9.04 -0.85
N ASP A 18 7.36 9.46 -0.83
CA ASP A 18 6.99 10.84 -0.48
C ASP A 18 7.37 11.20 0.95
N VAL A 19 7.21 10.28 1.90
CA VAL A 19 7.63 10.47 3.31
C VAL A 19 9.14 10.66 3.39
N PHE A 20 9.93 9.79 2.76
CA PHE A 20 11.39 9.90 2.77
C PHE A 20 11.89 11.14 2.03
N ASN A 21 11.21 11.55 0.96
CA ASN A 21 11.53 12.78 0.25
C ASN A 21 11.19 14.03 1.09
N GLY A 22 10.09 14.01 1.84
CA GLY A 22 9.77 15.03 2.82
C GLY A 22 10.82 15.12 3.93
N VAL A 23 11.28 13.98 4.46
CA VAL A 23 12.41 13.92 5.40
C VAL A 23 13.66 14.52 4.77
N ALA A 24 14.02 14.13 3.55
CA ALA A 24 15.16 14.68 2.83
C ALA A 24 15.09 16.21 2.67
N SER A 25 13.89 16.77 2.44
CA SER A 25 13.70 18.23 2.35
C SER A 25 13.86 18.96 3.69
N ILE A 26 13.42 18.35 4.80
CA ILE A 26 13.56 18.93 6.14
C ILE A 26 15.03 18.91 6.54
N PHE A 27 15.68 17.77 6.36
CA PHE A 27 17.07 17.54 6.76
C PHE A 27 18.11 18.11 5.78
N GLY A 28 17.68 18.51 4.58
CA GLY A 28 18.47 19.25 3.60
C GLY A 28 18.43 20.77 3.77
N ASN A 29 17.53 21.29 4.60
CA ASN A 29 17.45 22.73 4.85
C ASN A 29 18.49 23.17 5.89
N GLY A 30 19.36 24.11 5.53
CA GLY A 30 20.38 24.67 6.44
C GLY A 30 19.79 25.24 7.73
N ASN A 31 18.57 25.79 7.69
CA ASN A 31 17.89 26.32 8.87
C ASN A 31 17.55 25.24 9.90
N TYR A 32 17.31 23.99 9.46
CA TYR A 32 17.07 22.87 10.37
C TYR A 32 18.33 22.50 11.15
N THR A 33 19.49 22.51 10.49
CA THR A 33 20.78 22.23 11.15
C THR A 33 21.10 23.28 12.22
N VAL A 34 20.79 24.55 11.94
CA VAL A 34 20.94 25.65 12.90
C VAL A 34 19.95 25.54 14.05
N ALA A 35 18.67 25.27 13.76
CA ALA A 35 17.65 25.06 14.80
C ALA A 35 18.04 23.91 15.73
N MET A 36 18.49 22.78 15.19
CA MET A 36 18.97 21.67 16.02
C MET A 36 20.22 22.00 16.81
N ALA A 37 21.18 22.73 16.23
CA ALA A 37 22.35 23.20 16.96
C ALA A 37 21.93 24.10 18.14
N THR A 38 20.96 24.99 17.96
CA THR A 38 20.45 25.84 19.05
C THR A 38 19.78 25.02 20.15
N CYS A 39 18.95 24.03 19.80
CA CYS A 39 18.34 23.13 20.77
C CYS A 39 19.40 22.34 21.57
N MET A 40 20.48 21.90 20.91
CA MET A 40 21.58 21.22 21.61
C MET A 40 22.34 22.13 22.55
N THR A 41 22.65 23.36 22.13
CA THR A 41 23.32 24.31 23.02
C THR A 41 22.45 24.60 24.24
N ALA A 42 21.14 24.81 24.06
CA ALA A 42 20.19 24.97 25.16
C ALA A 42 20.12 23.73 26.07
N ALA A 43 20.08 22.52 25.51
CA ALA A 43 20.08 21.27 26.27
C ALA A 43 21.36 21.08 27.07
N SER A 44 22.52 21.39 26.48
CA SER A 44 23.83 21.30 27.14
C SER A 44 23.94 22.29 28.32
N ILE A 45 23.43 23.51 28.15
CA ILE A 45 23.34 24.51 29.22
C ILE A 45 22.39 24.04 30.32
N GLY A 46 21.22 23.50 29.95
CA GLY A 46 20.25 22.95 30.90
C GLY A 46 20.81 21.82 31.76
N ILE A 47 21.58 20.91 31.16
CA ILE A 47 22.26 19.84 31.87
C ILE A 47 23.33 20.42 32.81
N MET A 48 24.10 21.43 32.38
CA MET A 48 25.09 22.09 33.25
C MET A 48 24.43 22.78 34.45
N ILE A 49 23.28 23.44 34.27
CA ILE A 49 22.52 24.05 35.38
C ILE A 49 22.03 22.97 36.35
N SER A 50 21.51 21.85 35.83
CA SER A 50 21.07 20.73 36.68
C SER A 50 22.23 20.10 37.48
N ALA A 51 23.44 20.09 36.92
CA ALA A 51 24.67 19.66 37.58
C ALA A 51 24.99 20.51 38.81
N VAL A 52 24.92 21.83 38.64
CA VAL A 52 25.22 22.81 39.68
C VAL A 52 24.18 22.71 40.81
N LEU A 53 22.90 22.54 40.47
CA LEU A 53 21.81 22.45 41.45
C LEU A 53 21.82 21.15 42.25
N GLN A 54 22.27 20.03 41.68
CA GLN A 54 22.28 18.72 42.35
C GLN A 54 23.58 18.40 43.09
N GLY A 55 24.60 19.27 43.01
CA GLY A 55 25.90 19.08 43.69
C GLY A 55 26.67 17.81 43.26
N ARG A 56 26.20 17.11 42.23
CA ARG A 56 26.88 15.96 41.61
C ARG A 56 27.65 16.47 40.40
N MET A 57 28.92 16.09 40.30
CA MET A 57 29.66 16.25 39.06
C MET A 57 28.91 15.46 37.97
N VAL A 58 28.36 16.18 36.99
CA VAL A 58 27.80 15.52 35.81
C VAL A 58 28.93 14.78 35.13
N ASN A 59 28.66 13.52 34.77
CA ASN A 59 29.62 12.70 34.08
C ASN A 59 29.83 13.28 32.67
N LEU A 60 30.83 14.15 32.54
CA LEU A 60 31.12 14.89 31.32
C LEU A 60 31.41 13.94 30.15
N LEU A 61 31.98 12.76 30.43
CA LEU A 61 32.17 11.70 29.45
C LEU A 61 30.84 11.19 28.90
N TRP A 62 29.82 11.00 29.74
CA TRP A 62 28.50 10.56 29.28
C TRP A 62 27.82 11.60 28.38
N MET A 63 27.96 12.88 28.71
CA MET A 63 27.46 13.98 27.88
C MET A 63 28.18 14.04 26.53
N LEU A 64 29.52 13.92 26.54
CA LEU A 64 30.33 13.87 25.31
C LEU A 64 29.97 12.67 24.44
N GLN A 65 29.77 11.49 25.03
CA GLN A 65 29.33 10.28 24.33
C GLN A 65 27.96 10.47 23.68
N ALA A 66 26.99 11.06 24.39
CA ALA A 66 25.66 11.31 23.85
C ALA A 66 25.68 12.31 22.67
N ILE A 67 26.44 13.40 22.81
CA ILE A 67 26.62 14.39 21.74
C ILE A 67 27.32 13.76 20.53
N PHE A 68 28.37 12.98 20.77
CA PHE A 68 29.12 12.29 19.71
C PHE A 68 28.24 11.27 18.96
N LEU A 69 27.50 10.44 19.70
CA LEU A 69 26.56 9.48 19.11
C LEU A 69 25.52 10.20 18.25
N TYR A 70 24.98 11.31 18.74
CA TYR A 70 24.00 12.09 18.00
C TYR A 70 24.59 12.66 16.70
N MET A 71 25.78 13.28 16.76
CA MET A 71 26.46 13.81 15.58
C MET A 71 26.66 12.71 14.53
N LEU A 72 27.10 11.53 14.96
CA LEU A 72 27.30 10.38 14.09
C LEU A 72 25.98 9.89 13.46
N LEU A 73 24.85 10.05 14.14
CA LEU A 73 23.57 9.49 13.72
C LEU A 73 22.74 10.46 12.85
N VAL A 74 22.94 11.77 12.99
CA VAL A 74 22.12 12.80 12.32
C VAL A 74 22.86 13.53 11.18
N LEU A 75 24.17 13.71 11.30
CA LEU A 75 24.97 14.46 10.31
C LEU A 75 25.21 13.68 9.02
N PRO A 76 25.71 12.42 9.05
CA PRO A 76 25.99 11.72 7.81
C PRO A 76 24.68 11.39 7.09
N LYS A 77 24.65 11.78 5.82
CA LYS A 77 23.54 11.58 4.91
C LYS A 77 23.82 10.35 4.08
N VAL A 78 22.83 9.47 4.00
CA VAL A 78 22.88 8.22 3.25
C VAL A 78 21.69 8.15 2.31
N SER A 79 21.83 7.29 1.31
CA SER A 79 20.75 6.96 0.39
C SER A 79 20.00 5.74 0.90
N VAL A 80 18.68 5.77 0.73
CA VAL A 80 17.78 4.67 1.08
C VAL A 80 17.12 4.16 -0.20
N ASN A 81 17.18 2.85 -0.39
CA ASN A 81 16.44 2.16 -1.43
C ASN A 81 15.16 1.59 -0.82
N ILE A 82 14.02 1.99 -1.35
CA ILE A 82 12.71 1.50 -0.95
C ILE A 82 12.38 0.36 -1.89
N VAL A 83 12.26 -0.84 -1.33
CA VAL A 83 11.99 -2.08 -2.05
C VAL A 83 10.55 -2.49 -1.77
N ASP A 84 9.65 -2.33 -2.74
CA ASP A 84 8.26 -2.79 -2.61
C ASP A 84 8.13 -4.18 -3.25
N LYS A 85 7.78 -5.18 -2.42
CA LYS A 85 7.66 -6.57 -2.87
C LYS A 85 6.37 -6.84 -3.66
N THR A 86 5.37 -5.97 -3.59
CA THR A 86 4.04 -6.22 -4.18
C THR A 86 3.65 -5.19 -5.24
N GLU A 87 4.49 -4.19 -5.49
CA GLU A 87 4.27 -3.20 -6.53
C GLU A 87 4.49 -3.80 -7.92
N ILE A 88 3.51 -3.61 -8.81
CA ILE A 88 3.48 -4.10 -10.21
C ILE A 88 3.63 -2.92 -11.18
N ASP A 89 4.04 -1.74 -10.70
CA ASP A 89 4.08 -0.54 -11.52
C ASP A 89 5.26 -0.60 -12.51
N ALA A 90 4.94 -0.72 -13.80
CA ALA A 90 5.90 -0.99 -14.88
C ALA A 90 6.96 0.11 -15.07
N ALA A 91 6.73 1.32 -14.54
CA ALA A 91 7.70 2.42 -14.57
C ALA A 91 8.88 2.22 -13.60
N TYR A 92 8.73 1.38 -12.57
CA TYR A 92 9.73 1.14 -11.53
C TYR A 92 10.14 -0.33 -11.42
N VAL A 93 9.54 -1.20 -12.25
CA VAL A 93 10.02 -2.56 -12.51
C VAL A 93 11.26 -2.46 -13.39
N SER A 94 12.43 -2.71 -12.81
CA SER A 94 13.60 -3.02 -13.62
C SER A 94 13.27 -4.24 -14.48
N VAL A 95 13.21 -4.04 -15.80
CA VAL A 95 13.01 -5.03 -16.87
C VAL A 95 13.16 -6.48 -16.38
N GLY A 96 12.04 -7.14 -16.07
CA GLY A 96 12.00 -8.59 -15.80
C GLY A 96 12.31 -9.07 -14.39
N ALA A 97 12.51 -8.20 -13.39
CA ALA A 97 12.69 -8.61 -12.00
C ALA A 97 11.80 -7.79 -11.04
N PHE A 98 10.86 -8.47 -10.38
CA PHE A 98 10.33 -8.05 -9.09
C PHE A 98 11.51 -8.08 -8.10
N PRO A 99 11.75 -7.07 -7.24
CA PRO A 99 10.88 -5.95 -6.82
C PRO A 99 11.20 -4.58 -7.45
N SER A 100 10.25 -3.63 -7.40
CA SER A 100 10.48 -2.23 -7.77
C SER A 100 11.35 -1.52 -6.72
N VAL A 101 12.30 -0.70 -7.16
CA VAL A 101 13.22 0.02 -6.26
C VAL A 101 13.10 1.52 -6.48
N ARG A 102 12.66 2.24 -5.43
CA ARG A 102 12.61 3.71 -5.40
C ARG A 102 13.75 4.23 -4.53
N ARG A 103 14.65 5.03 -5.08
CA ARG A 103 15.79 5.59 -4.34
C ARG A 103 15.50 6.99 -3.83
N VAL A 104 15.81 7.25 -2.57
CA VAL A 104 15.79 8.61 -1.98
C VAL A 104 17.15 8.91 -1.35
N ASP A 105 17.69 10.08 -1.66
CA ASP A 105 18.98 10.55 -1.14
C ASP A 105 18.78 11.55 0.02
N ASN A 106 19.87 11.86 0.73
CA ASN A 106 19.92 12.88 1.78
C ASN A 106 19.16 12.56 3.08
N ILE A 107 19.11 11.28 3.48
CA ILE A 107 18.45 10.85 4.71
C ILE A 107 19.50 10.68 5.83
N PRO A 108 19.24 11.12 7.08
CA PRO A 108 20.15 10.87 8.20
C PRO A 108 20.37 9.37 8.42
N ILE A 109 21.62 8.94 8.66
CA ILE A 109 21.97 7.52 8.82
C ILE A 109 21.16 6.83 9.92
N GLY A 110 20.83 7.53 11.00
CA GLY A 110 20.04 6.97 12.09
C GLY A 110 18.65 6.53 11.67
N MET A 111 17.99 7.35 10.87
CA MET A 111 16.68 7.03 10.33
C MET A 111 16.79 5.86 9.35
N ALA A 112 17.80 5.87 8.48
CA ALA A 112 18.04 4.80 7.52
C ALA A 112 18.33 3.45 8.21
N LEU A 113 19.17 3.44 9.25
CA LEU A 113 19.52 2.25 10.02
C LEU A 113 18.30 1.65 10.73
N VAL A 114 17.52 2.48 11.42
CA VAL A 114 16.32 2.02 12.12
C VAL A 114 15.27 1.53 11.12
N ALA A 115 15.04 2.27 10.03
CA ALA A 115 14.10 1.87 9.01
C ALA A 115 14.48 0.53 8.36
N SER A 116 15.75 0.34 7.99
CA SER A 116 16.23 -0.89 7.37
C SER A 116 16.17 -2.10 8.32
N SER A 117 16.62 -1.93 9.57
CA SER A 117 16.58 -3.00 10.56
C SER A 117 15.16 -3.44 10.91
N VAL A 118 14.25 -2.49 11.16
CA VAL A 118 12.84 -2.78 11.45
C VAL A 118 12.17 -3.44 10.25
N SER A 119 12.45 -2.99 9.02
CA SER A 119 11.85 -3.57 7.80
C SER A 119 12.35 -4.98 7.54
N THR A 120 13.65 -5.24 7.76
CA THR A 120 14.23 -6.58 7.64
C THR A 120 13.63 -7.53 8.67
N PHE A 121 13.49 -7.08 9.91
CA PHE A 121 12.85 -7.86 10.97
C PHE A 121 11.38 -8.16 10.67
N SER A 122 10.65 -7.17 10.16
CA SER A 122 9.26 -7.35 9.73
C SER A 122 9.15 -8.35 8.58
N SER A 123 10.02 -8.26 7.55
CA SER A 123 10.05 -9.24 6.47
C SER A 123 10.27 -10.64 7.01
N TRP A 124 11.29 -10.83 7.84
CA TRP A 124 11.58 -12.13 8.43
C TRP A 124 10.41 -12.70 9.24
N THR A 125 9.69 -11.84 9.96
CA THR A 125 8.50 -12.24 10.75
C THR A 125 7.37 -12.70 9.83
N VAL A 126 7.10 -11.96 8.74
CA VAL A 126 6.10 -12.33 7.74
C VAL A 126 6.48 -13.63 7.04
N ASP A 127 7.72 -13.75 6.59
CA ASP A 127 8.23 -14.96 5.91
C ASP A 127 8.12 -16.19 6.83
N SER A 128 8.41 -16.03 8.13
CA SER A 128 8.26 -17.08 9.14
C SER A 128 6.79 -17.47 9.34
N PHE A 129 5.89 -16.51 9.39
CA PHE A 129 4.45 -16.77 9.52
C PHE A 129 3.92 -17.52 8.28
N GLU A 130 4.26 -17.06 7.08
CA GLU A 130 3.84 -17.72 5.83
C GLU A 130 4.36 -19.15 5.72
N THR A 131 5.58 -19.40 6.20
CA THR A 131 6.18 -20.74 6.24
C THR A 131 5.45 -21.67 7.21
N VAL A 132 5.16 -21.20 8.43
CA VAL A 132 4.48 -22.01 9.45
C VAL A 132 3.06 -22.36 9.04
N PHE A 133 2.34 -21.42 8.43
CA PHE A 133 0.95 -21.66 8.00
C PHE A 133 0.83 -22.32 6.62
N SER A 134 1.95 -22.60 5.93
CA SER A 134 1.96 -23.23 4.60
C SER A 134 1.00 -22.55 3.61
N LEU A 135 0.99 -21.20 3.63
CA LEU A 135 0.05 -20.43 2.82
C LEU A 135 0.35 -20.62 1.32
N PRO A 136 -0.67 -20.90 0.48
CA PRO A 136 -0.47 -20.92 -0.97
C PRO A 136 -0.13 -19.52 -1.48
N ASP A 137 0.61 -19.42 -2.59
CA ASP A 137 1.13 -18.15 -3.12
C ASP A 137 0.02 -17.12 -3.40
N SER A 138 -1.19 -17.56 -3.71
CA SER A 138 -2.36 -16.69 -3.91
C SER A 138 -2.86 -15.99 -2.64
N MET A 139 -2.48 -16.48 -1.46
CA MET A 139 -2.90 -15.96 -0.14
C MET A 139 -1.74 -15.33 0.63
N LYS A 140 -0.50 -15.45 0.14
CA LYS A 140 0.67 -14.87 0.80
C LYS A 140 0.57 -13.35 0.88
N TYR A 141 0.88 -12.82 2.05
CA TYR A 141 1.02 -11.40 2.31
C TYR A 141 2.18 -10.81 1.49
N THR A 142 3.28 -11.54 1.35
CA THR A 142 4.47 -11.13 0.58
C THR A 142 4.15 -10.92 -0.90
N ALA A 143 3.18 -11.65 -1.45
CA ALA A 143 2.79 -11.55 -2.86
C ALA A 143 1.74 -10.48 -3.13
N ASN A 144 0.78 -10.31 -2.22
CA ASN A 144 -0.41 -9.48 -2.49
C ASN A 144 -0.50 -8.22 -1.62
N GLY A 145 0.23 -8.17 -0.52
CA GLY A 145 0.27 -7.07 0.43
C GLY A 145 -1.01 -6.91 1.26
N PRO A 146 -1.02 -5.93 2.18
CA PRO A 146 -2.16 -5.68 3.08
C PRO A 146 -3.40 -5.16 2.35
N LEU A 147 -3.23 -4.59 1.17
CA LEU A 147 -4.31 -3.97 0.40
C LEU A 147 -4.96 -4.93 -0.61
N PHE A 148 -4.59 -6.20 -0.61
CA PHE A 148 -5.13 -7.19 -1.52
C PHE A 148 -6.66 -7.22 -1.52
N GLY A 149 -7.29 -7.30 -0.35
CA GLY A 149 -8.74 -7.41 -0.23
C GLY A 149 -9.47 -6.19 -0.83
N GLN A 150 -9.04 -4.98 -0.50
CA GLN A 150 -9.64 -3.77 -1.06
C GLN A 150 -9.35 -3.60 -2.55
N ASN A 151 -8.16 -3.96 -3.02
CA ASN A 151 -7.80 -3.87 -4.43
C ASN A 151 -8.53 -4.92 -5.25
N LEU A 152 -8.75 -6.11 -4.70
CA LEU A 152 -9.57 -7.15 -5.29
C LEU A 152 -11.02 -6.68 -5.41
N VAL A 153 -11.63 -6.18 -4.34
CA VAL A 153 -13.02 -5.67 -4.37
C VAL A 153 -13.15 -4.50 -5.35
N ARG A 154 -12.20 -3.54 -5.34
CA ARG A 154 -12.18 -2.44 -6.30
C ARG A 154 -12.08 -2.94 -7.74
N LYS A 155 -11.14 -3.86 -8.02
CA LYS A 155 -10.97 -4.46 -9.36
C LYS A 155 -12.20 -5.24 -9.79
N MET A 156 -12.89 -5.94 -8.88
CA MET A 156 -14.13 -6.64 -9.17
C MET A 156 -15.28 -5.67 -9.49
N ILE A 157 -15.42 -4.58 -8.74
CA ILE A 157 -16.45 -3.55 -8.99
C ILE A 157 -16.16 -2.80 -10.30
N SER A 158 -14.89 -2.54 -10.61
CA SER A 158 -14.48 -1.87 -11.84
C SER A 158 -14.25 -2.83 -13.01
N TYR A 159 -14.52 -4.13 -12.85
CA TYR A 159 -14.29 -5.11 -13.91
C TYR A 159 -15.30 -4.89 -15.03
N GLN A 160 -14.80 -4.48 -16.19
CA GLN A 160 -15.58 -4.43 -17.42
C GLN A 160 -15.08 -5.53 -18.35
N PRO A 161 -15.96 -6.33 -18.97
CA PRO A 161 -15.55 -7.29 -19.97
C PRO A 161 -14.81 -6.61 -21.12
N ASN A 162 -13.71 -7.21 -21.59
CA ASN A 162 -12.91 -6.68 -22.71
C ASN A 162 -13.69 -6.68 -24.03
N ASP A 163 -14.75 -7.47 -24.13
CA ASP A 163 -15.63 -7.52 -25.30
C ASP A 163 -16.75 -6.49 -25.19
N ALA A 164 -16.76 -5.54 -26.14
CA ALA A 164 -17.77 -4.49 -26.22
C ALA A 164 -19.18 -5.05 -26.46
N SER A 165 -19.31 -6.14 -27.22
CA SER A 165 -20.60 -6.79 -27.47
C SER A 165 -21.14 -7.43 -26.19
N LEU A 166 -20.28 -8.10 -25.42
CA LEU A 166 -20.64 -8.68 -24.13
C LEU A 166 -21.06 -7.62 -23.11
N ASN A 167 -20.35 -6.49 -23.04
CA ASN A 167 -20.71 -5.41 -22.12
C ASN A 167 -22.07 -4.78 -22.49
N SER A 168 -22.32 -4.54 -23.78
CA SER A 168 -23.61 -4.04 -24.26
C SER A 168 -24.75 -5.02 -23.90
N ASN A 169 -24.57 -6.31 -24.21
CA ASN A 169 -25.54 -7.36 -23.93
C ASN A 169 -25.85 -7.48 -22.44
N LEU A 170 -24.81 -7.41 -21.60
CA LEU A 170 -24.94 -7.49 -20.15
C LEU A 170 -25.72 -6.28 -19.63
N GLN A 171 -25.41 -5.06 -20.10
CA GLN A 171 -26.15 -3.86 -19.71
C GLN A 171 -27.62 -3.92 -20.14
N GLU A 172 -27.91 -4.39 -21.35
CA GLU A 172 -29.29 -4.55 -21.81
C GLU A 172 -30.06 -5.61 -21.01
N PHE A 173 -29.42 -6.74 -20.69
CA PHE A 173 -29.98 -7.78 -19.84
C PHE A 173 -30.31 -7.23 -18.43
N TRP A 174 -29.36 -6.57 -17.77
CA TRP A 174 -29.58 -6.00 -16.44
C TRP A 174 -30.68 -4.95 -16.45
N ARG A 175 -30.70 -4.07 -17.46
CA ARG A 175 -31.72 -3.03 -17.60
C ARG A 175 -33.10 -3.64 -17.81
N ASN A 176 -33.27 -4.43 -18.88
CA ASN A 176 -34.58 -4.88 -19.36
C ASN A 176 -35.14 -6.07 -18.55
N CYS A 177 -34.28 -7.01 -18.16
CA CYS A 177 -34.69 -8.21 -17.45
C CYS A 177 -34.67 -8.00 -15.93
N VAL A 178 -33.58 -7.45 -15.37
CA VAL A 178 -33.38 -7.48 -13.91
C VAL A 178 -33.98 -6.28 -13.19
N PHE A 179 -33.60 -5.05 -13.55
CA PHE A 179 -34.02 -3.84 -12.82
C PHE A 179 -35.52 -3.58 -12.91
N TYR A 180 -36.11 -3.75 -14.09
CA TYR A 180 -37.54 -3.55 -14.26
C TYR A 180 -38.39 -4.65 -13.57
N ASP A 181 -37.87 -5.87 -13.34
CA ASP A 181 -38.62 -6.92 -12.62
C ASP A 181 -38.57 -6.69 -11.10
N ILE A 182 -37.45 -6.16 -10.59
CA ILE A 182 -37.36 -5.67 -9.21
C ILE A 182 -38.31 -4.49 -9.00
N GLY A 183 -38.37 -3.54 -9.94
CA GLY A 183 -39.28 -2.40 -9.87
C GLY A 183 -40.76 -2.77 -9.91
N LEU A 184 -41.12 -3.88 -10.56
CA LEU A 184 -42.47 -4.43 -10.56
C LEU A 184 -42.76 -5.37 -9.38
N GLY A 185 -41.77 -5.66 -8.53
CA GLY A 185 -41.94 -6.46 -7.32
C GLY A 185 -41.97 -7.98 -7.52
N PHE A 186 -41.46 -8.50 -8.64
CA PHE A 186 -41.35 -9.95 -8.84
C PHE A 186 -40.35 -10.60 -7.86
N TYR A 187 -39.29 -9.88 -7.50
CA TYR A 187 -38.29 -10.30 -6.51
C TYR A 187 -37.51 -9.07 -6.01
N SER A 188 -36.87 -9.18 -4.84
CA SER A 188 -36.06 -8.10 -4.25
C SER A 188 -34.56 -8.36 -4.37
N PHE A 189 -33.74 -7.33 -4.12
CA PHE A 189 -32.28 -7.50 -4.02
C PHE A 189 -31.86 -8.48 -2.93
N ASN A 190 -32.64 -8.57 -1.84
CA ASN A 190 -32.37 -9.52 -0.76
C ASN A 190 -32.58 -10.97 -1.23
N ASP A 191 -33.60 -11.20 -2.07
CA ASP A 191 -33.87 -12.53 -2.63
C ASP A 191 -32.75 -12.97 -3.57
N LEU A 192 -32.19 -12.05 -4.37
CA LEU A 192 -31.04 -12.32 -5.24
C LEU A 192 -29.77 -12.63 -4.45
N SER A 193 -29.52 -11.90 -3.35
CA SER A 193 -28.31 -12.07 -2.54
C SER A 193 -28.25 -13.42 -1.82
N GLN A 194 -29.39 -14.10 -1.63
CA GLN A 194 -29.45 -15.38 -0.94
C GLN A 194 -29.35 -16.59 -1.89
N GLN A 195 -29.35 -16.37 -3.21
CA GLN A 195 -29.30 -17.47 -4.18
C GLN A 195 -27.86 -17.87 -4.52
N ASN A 196 -27.60 -19.19 -4.53
CA ASN A 196 -26.35 -19.76 -5.02
C ASN A 196 -26.22 -19.67 -6.55
N ASN A 197 -27.33 -19.58 -7.29
CA ASN A 197 -27.33 -19.43 -8.75
C ASN A 197 -28.36 -18.37 -9.18
N ILE A 198 -27.85 -17.16 -9.40
CA ILE A 198 -28.65 -15.98 -9.77
C ILE A 198 -29.28 -16.17 -11.15
N VAL A 199 -28.56 -16.75 -12.11
CA VAL A 199 -29.05 -16.91 -13.50
C VAL A 199 -30.24 -17.85 -13.54
N SER A 200 -30.19 -19.00 -12.86
CA SER A 200 -31.33 -19.92 -12.81
C SER A 200 -32.53 -19.30 -12.09
N PHE A 201 -32.28 -18.51 -11.03
CA PHE A 201 -33.34 -17.84 -10.29
C PHE A 201 -34.04 -16.77 -11.14
N LEU A 202 -33.28 -15.99 -11.91
CA LEU A 202 -33.84 -15.01 -12.84
C LEU A 202 -34.71 -15.71 -13.87
N LYS A 203 -34.21 -16.76 -14.53
CA LYS A 203 -34.97 -17.51 -15.54
C LYS A 203 -36.33 -18.02 -15.03
N SER A 204 -36.41 -18.47 -13.77
CA SER A 204 -37.66 -18.99 -13.21
C SER A 204 -38.64 -17.90 -12.76
N ASN A 205 -38.15 -16.72 -12.36
CA ASN A 205 -38.94 -15.68 -11.69
C ASN A 205 -39.14 -14.41 -12.53
N THR A 206 -38.51 -14.30 -13.70
CA THR A 206 -38.73 -13.17 -14.64
C THR A 206 -40.00 -13.35 -15.46
N ALA A 207 -40.63 -12.24 -15.84
CA ALA A 207 -41.82 -12.25 -16.67
C ALA A 207 -41.54 -12.81 -18.09
N MET A 208 -42.39 -13.72 -18.58
CA MET A 208 -42.25 -14.37 -19.91
C MET A 208 -42.34 -13.41 -21.10
N THR A 209 -42.76 -12.16 -20.89
CA THR A 209 -42.93 -11.15 -21.95
C THR A 209 -41.69 -10.28 -22.16
N ARG A 210 -40.59 -10.56 -21.44
CA ARG A 210 -39.38 -9.73 -21.49
C ARG A 210 -38.25 -10.40 -22.25
N GLY A 211 -37.52 -9.58 -22.97
CA GLY A 211 -36.29 -9.95 -23.65
C GLY A 211 -35.37 -8.75 -23.79
N PHE A 212 -34.16 -9.04 -24.26
CA PHE A 212 -33.11 -8.06 -24.51
C PHE A 212 -32.47 -8.37 -25.86
N TYR A 213 -31.79 -7.39 -26.46
CA TYR A 213 -31.07 -7.65 -27.69
C TYR A 213 -29.68 -8.14 -27.34
N GLN A 214 -29.34 -9.33 -27.86
CA GLN A 214 -28.01 -9.88 -27.79
C GLN A 214 -27.31 -9.58 -29.12
N GLU A 215 -26.19 -8.89 -29.04
CA GLU A 215 -25.26 -8.64 -30.14
C GLU A 215 -24.17 -9.70 -30.12
N SER A 216 -24.11 -10.52 -31.16
CA SER A 216 -23.05 -11.51 -31.38
C SER A 216 -22.51 -11.29 -32.79
N GLU A 217 -21.20 -11.03 -32.90
CA GLU A 217 -20.52 -10.76 -34.18
C GLU A 217 -21.21 -9.68 -35.06
N GLY A 218 -21.76 -8.63 -34.44
CA GLY A 218 -22.39 -7.50 -35.15
C GLY A 218 -23.83 -7.77 -35.64
N VAL A 219 -24.42 -8.91 -35.32
CA VAL A 219 -25.83 -9.23 -35.57
C VAL A 219 -26.61 -9.13 -34.26
N LYS A 220 -27.71 -8.36 -34.25
CA LYS A 220 -28.61 -8.22 -33.10
C LYS A 220 -29.74 -9.24 -33.17
N SER A 221 -29.78 -10.18 -32.23
CA SER A 221 -30.87 -11.14 -32.06
C SER A 221 -31.66 -10.81 -30.79
N PHE A 222 -32.98 -10.92 -30.85
CA PHE A 222 -33.84 -10.79 -29.67
C PHE A 222 -33.84 -12.12 -28.91
N THR A 223 -33.36 -12.09 -27.66
CA THR A 223 -33.35 -13.26 -26.76
C THR A 223 -34.26 -12.95 -25.58
N ASP A 224 -35.07 -13.92 -25.17
CA ASP A 224 -35.91 -13.80 -23.99
C ASP A 224 -35.08 -13.79 -22.70
N CYS A 225 -35.63 -13.20 -21.64
CA CYS A 225 -34.97 -13.10 -20.34
C CYS A 225 -34.93 -14.45 -19.56
N ARG A 226 -35.58 -15.50 -20.10
CA ARG A 226 -35.81 -16.79 -19.45
C ARG A 226 -34.85 -17.90 -19.92
#